data_AF-A0A8D8JD08-F1
#
_entry.id   AF-A0A8D8JD08-F1
#
_cell.length_a   1.000
_cell.length_b   1.000
_cell.length_c   1.000
_cell.angle_alpha   90.00
_cell.angle_beta   90.00
_cell.angle_gamma   90.00
#
_symmetry.space_group_name_H-M   'P 1'
#
loop_
_entity.id
_entity.type
_entity.pdbx_description
1 polymer ?
#
loop_
_entity_poly.entity_id
_entity_poly.type
_entity_poly.pdbx_seq_one_letter_code
_entity_poly.pdbx_strand_id
1 'polypeptide(L)'
;GTGPKWIVLDGDIDPMWIESLNTVMDDNKVLTLASNERIALTKEMRLLFEISNLRTATPATVSRAGILYINPQDLGWNPFVASWIDSRETQAEKSILSVLFDKYIPPLIDAHKR
;
A
#
# COMPACT_ATOMS: atom_id res chain seq x y z
N GLY A 1 15.48 -4.39 20.66
CA GLY A 1 15.13 -2.98 20.42
C GLY A 1 13.69 -2.77 20.78
N THR A 2 13.37 -1.66 21.43
CA THR A 2 12.01 -1.26 21.88
C THR A 2 11.20 -0.52 20.81
N GLY A 3 11.73 -0.42 19.59
CA GLY A 3 11.05 0.23 18.46
C GLY A 3 9.96 -0.64 17.83
N PRO A 4 9.07 -0.02 17.03
CA PRO A 4 8.01 -0.74 16.34
C PRO A 4 8.58 -1.78 15.37
N LYS A 5 7.95 -2.94 15.30
CA LYS A 5 8.29 -4.05 14.39
C LYS A 5 7.15 -4.22 13.39
N TRP A 6 7.42 -3.96 12.12
CA TRP A 6 6.42 -4.00 11.06
C TRP A 6 6.44 -5.34 10.34
N ILE A 7 5.26 -5.92 10.16
CA ILE A 7 5.01 -7.04 9.26
C ILE A 7 4.15 -6.48 8.13
N VAL A 8 4.68 -6.49 6.92
CA VAL A 8 4.00 -6.01 5.72
C VAL A 8 3.53 -7.20 4.90
N LEU A 9 2.25 -7.21 4.58
CA LEU A 9 1.58 -8.24 3.80
C LEU A 9 1.07 -7.58 2.53
N ASP A 10 1.78 -7.82 1.43
CA ASP A 10 1.48 -7.28 0.10
C ASP A 10 0.71 -8.33 -0.71
N GLY A 11 -0.50 -7.97 -1.12
CA GLY A 11 -1.40 -8.81 -1.90
C GLY A 11 -2.86 -8.65 -1.49
N ASP A 12 -3.75 -8.87 -2.46
CA ASP A 12 -5.19 -8.76 -2.24
C ASP A 12 -5.72 -9.72 -1.17
N ILE A 13 -6.80 -9.30 -0.53
CA ILE A 13 -7.49 -10.10 0.48
C ILE A 13 -8.25 -11.25 -0.17
N ASP A 14 -7.97 -12.47 0.28
CA ASP A 14 -8.80 -13.64 0.03
C ASP A 14 -9.57 -14.00 1.32
N PRO A 15 -10.87 -14.33 1.22
CA PRO A 15 -11.68 -14.68 2.38
C PRO A 15 -11.08 -15.77 3.28
N MET A 16 -10.37 -16.74 2.70
CA MET A 16 -9.86 -17.90 3.42
C MET A 16 -8.69 -17.54 4.35
N TRP A 17 -7.76 -16.69 3.91
CA TRP A 17 -6.63 -16.31 4.77
C TRP A 17 -6.99 -15.19 5.75
N ILE A 18 -7.87 -14.27 5.38
CA ILE A 18 -8.26 -13.17 6.27
C ILE A 18 -9.06 -13.66 7.48
N GLU A 19 -9.83 -14.74 7.30
CA GLU A 19 -10.51 -15.42 8.40
C GLU A 19 -9.53 -15.94 9.45
N SER A 20 -8.41 -16.51 9.01
CA SER A 20 -7.34 -17.00 9.88
C SER A 20 -6.67 -15.86 10.67
N LEU A 21 -6.77 -14.62 10.20
CA LEU A 21 -6.22 -13.44 10.87
C LEU A 21 -7.23 -12.68 11.75
N ASN A 22 -8.50 -13.07 11.79
CA ASN A 22 -9.52 -12.32 12.54
C ASN A 22 -9.18 -12.19 14.04
N THR A 23 -8.65 -13.25 14.66
CA THR A 23 -8.29 -13.28 16.09
C THR A 23 -7.04 -12.48 16.44
N VAL A 24 -6.20 -12.18 15.44
CA VAL A 24 -5.04 -11.30 15.65
C VAL A 24 -5.40 -9.84 15.39
N MET A 25 -6.43 -9.60 14.57
CA MET A 25 -6.95 -8.26 14.29
C MET A 25 -7.90 -7.75 15.39
N ASP A 26 -8.61 -8.62 16.10
CA ASP A 26 -9.50 -8.26 17.20
C ASP A 26 -8.74 -7.83 18.49
N ASP A 27 -9.46 -7.66 19.60
CA ASP A 27 -8.88 -7.23 20.89
C ASP A 27 -8.00 -8.30 21.55
N ASN A 28 -8.12 -9.56 21.15
CA ASN A 28 -7.31 -10.65 21.69
C ASN A 28 -5.86 -10.55 21.25
N LYS A 29 -5.59 -10.00 20.05
CA LYS A 29 -4.25 -9.86 19.47
C LYS A 29 -3.46 -11.17 19.47
N VAL A 30 -4.13 -12.29 19.20
CA VAL A 30 -3.53 -13.64 19.23
C VAL A 30 -3.76 -14.33 17.90
N LEU A 31 -2.67 -14.75 17.25
CA LEU A 31 -2.72 -15.62 16.10
C LEU A 31 -2.88 -17.08 16.58
N THR A 32 -3.90 -17.76 16.09
CA THR A 32 -4.13 -19.17 16.39
C THR A 32 -3.81 -20.00 15.16
N LEU A 33 -2.81 -20.88 15.26
CA LEU A 33 -2.42 -21.76 14.17
C LEU A 33 -3.32 -23.00 14.12
N ALA A 34 -3.36 -23.68 12.96
CA ALA A 34 -4.10 -24.94 12.81
C ALA A 34 -3.63 -26.06 13.76
N SER A 35 -2.41 -25.94 14.30
CA SER A 35 -1.86 -26.79 15.36
C SER A 35 -2.42 -26.49 16.76
N ASN A 36 -3.32 -25.51 16.89
CA ASN A 36 -3.78 -24.89 18.14
C ASN A 36 -2.69 -24.12 18.92
N GLU A 37 -1.52 -23.87 18.32
CA GLU A 37 -0.54 -22.97 18.90
C GLU A 37 -1.07 -21.53 18.89
N ARG A 38 -0.83 -20.80 19.98
CA ARG A 38 -1.30 -19.43 20.17
C ARG A 38 -0.12 -18.50 20.31
N ILE A 39 0.03 -17.60 19.35
CA ILE A 39 1.10 -16.61 19.30
C ILE A 39 0.49 -15.24 19.54
N ALA A 40 0.81 -14.62 20.67
CA ALA A 40 0.35 -13.28 21.00
C ALA A 40 1.20 -12.21 20.29
N LEU A 41 0.55 -11.20 19.72
CA LEU A 41 1.23 -10.01 19.21
C LEU A 41 1.72 -9.16 20.38
N THR A 42 3.00 -8.80 20.33
CA THR A 42 3.57 -7.89 21.32
C THR A 42 3.19 -6.44 20.98
N LYS A 43 3.29 -5.55 21.97
CA LYS A 43 2.90 -4.13 21.82
C LYS A 43 3.71 -3.37 20.77
N GLU A 44 4.89 -3.87 20.44
CA GLU A 44 5.80 -3.30 19.44
C GLU A 44 5.39 -3.68 18.01
N MET A 45 4.62 -4.76 17.83
CA MET A 45 4.27 -5.28 16.50
C MET A 45 3.21 -4.41 15.81
N ARG A 46 3.35 -4.25 14.50
CA ARG A 46 2.41 -3.56 13.61
C ARG A 46 2.19 -4.43 12.38
N LEU A 47 0.93 -4.64 12.01
CA LEU A 47 0.54 -5.30 10.77
C LEU A 47 0.13 -4.23 9.76
N LEU A 48 0.67 -4.30 8.55
CA LEU A 48 0.30 -3.45 7.42
C LEU A 48 -0.11 -4.36 6.26
N PHE A 49 -1.27 -4.08 5.67
CA PHE A 49 -1.79 -4.80 4.51
C PHE A 49 -1.81 -3.84 3.33
N GLU A 50 -1.08 -4.19 2.27
CA GLU A 50 -1.14 -3.51 0.98
C GLU A 50 -2.10 -4.28 0.07
N ILE A 51 -3.21 -3.64 -0.28
CA ILE A 51 -4.33 -4.27 -0.98
C ILE A 51 -4.84 -3.31 -2.06
N SER A 52 -5.28 -3.85 -3.20
CA SER A 52 -5.84 -3.02 -4.28
C SER A 52 -7.32 -2.69 -4.05
N ASN A 53 -8.05 -3.60 -3.42
CA ASN A 53 -9.49 -3.46 -3.17
C ASN A 53 -9.97 -4.32 -2.00
N LEU A 54 -11.13 -3.96 -1.45
CA LEU A 54 -11.78 -4.63 -0.32
C LEU A 54 -12.99 -5.48 -0.72
N ARG A 55 -13.11 -5.86 -1.99
CA ARG A 55 -14.34 -6.49 -2.52
C ARG A 55 -14.72 -7.78 -1.81
N THR A 56 -13.72 -8.52 -1.35
CA THR A 56 -13.82 -9.83 -0.69
C THR A 56 -13.84 -9.74 0.83
N ALA A 57 -13.58 -8.54 1.39
CA ALA A 57 -13.52 -8.34 2.82
C ALA A 57 -14.90 -7.96 3.38
N THR A 58 -15.28 -8.55 4.52
CA THR A 58 -16.54 -8.19 5.19
C THR A 58 -16.40 -6.86 5.94
N PRO A 59 -17.47 -6.08 6.13
CA PRO A 59 -17.45 -4.87 6.96
C PRO A 59 -16.91 -5.11 8.38
N ALA A 60 -17.18 -6.28 8.96
CA ALA A 60 -16.70 -6.67 10.28
C ALA A 60 -15.18 -6.96 10.32
N THR A 61 -14.61 -7.42 9.21
CA THR A 61 -13.17 -7.63 9.06
C THR A 61 -12.44 -6.29 9.02
N VAL A 62 -12.92 -5.38 8.18
CA VAL A 62 -12.25 -4.10 7.95
C VAL A 62 -12.45 -3.11 9.11
N SER A 63 -13.50 -3.28 9.92
CA SER A 63 -13.74 -2.44 11.12
C SER A 63 -12.69 -2.64 12.22
N ARG A 64 -11.91 -3.72 12.16
CA ARG A 64 -10.86 -4.05 13.14
C ARG A 64 -9.50 -3.41 12.78
N ALA A 65 -9.39 -2.79 11.61
CA ALA A 65 -8.17 -2.18 11.11
C ALA A 65 -8.40 -0.70 10.75
N GLY A 66 -7.33 0.10 10.80
CA GLY A 66 -7.33 1.42 10.19
C GLY A 66 -7.18 1.30 8.67
N ILE A 67 -8.05 1.97 7.91
CA ILE A 67 -8.01 1.96 6.44
C ILE A 67 -7.46 3.30 5.98
N LEU A 68 -6.36 3.28 5.23
CA LEU A 68 -5.84 4.43 4.50
C LEU A 68 -6.14 4.24 3.02
N TYR A 69 -7.01 5.08 2.46
CA TYR A 69 -7.30 5.08 1.04
C TYR A 69 -6.37 6.04 0.31
N ILE A 70 -5.67 5.55 -0.72
CA ILE A 70 -4.81 6.35 -1.58
C ILE A 70 -5.57 6.60 -2.89
N ASN A 71 -5.87 7.86 -3.19
CA ASN A 71 -6.51 8.22 -4.45
C ASN A 71 -5.48 8.14 -5.59
N PRO A 72 -5.73 7.35 -6.65
CA PRO A 72 -4.83 7.28 -7.81
C PRO A 72 -4.60 8.63 -8.48
N GLN A 73 -5.56 9.56 -8.39
CA GLN A 73 -5.43 10.90 -8.95
C GLN A 73 -4.41 11.76 -8.19
N ASP A 74 -4.18 11.47 -6.91
CA ASP A 74 -3.25 12.25 -6.07
C ASP A 74 -1.79 11.86 -6.34
N LEU A 75 -1.54 10.62 -6.77
CA LEU A 75 -0.21 10.17 -7.20
C LEU A 75 0.11 10.68 -8.62
N GLY A 76 -0.81 10.49 -9.56
CA GLY A 76 -0.62 10.95 -10.95
C GLY A 76 0.63 10.37 -11.62
N TRP A 77 1.06 10.98 -12.73
CA TRP A 77 2.23 10.55 -13.50
C TRP A 77 3.55 11.16 -12.99
N ASN A 78 3.48 12.31 -12.31
CA ASN A 78 4.63 13.15 -11.97
C ASN A 78 5.67 12.44 -11.07
N PRO A 79 5.30 11.73 -9.97
CA PRO A 79 6.28 11.10 -9.08
C PRO A 79 7.15 10.05 -9.79
N PHE A 80 6.57 9.28 -10.70
CA PHE A 80 7.29 8.27 -11.48
C PHE A 80 8.32 8.93 -12.41
N VAL A 81 7.91 10.00 -13.10
CA VAL A 81 8.79 10.76 -14.01
C VAL A 81 9.87 11.49 -13.22
N ALA A 82 9.52 12.16 -12.13
CA ALA A 82 10.46 12.88 -11.28
C ALA A 82 11.55 11.93 -10.73
N SER A 83 11.16 10.77 -10.20
CA SER A 83 12.12 9.78 -9.71
C SER A 83 13.05 9.25 -10.81
N TRP A 84 12.53 9.08 -12.03
CA TRP A 84 13.34 8.62 -13.17
C TRP A 84 14.27 9.72 -13.72
N ILE A 85 13.83 10.98 -13.73
CA ILE A 85 14.65 12.15 -14.07
C ILE A 85 15.77 12.31 -13.04
N ASP A 86 15.49 12.10 -11.75
CA ASP A 86 16.50 12.21 -10.70
C ASP A 86 17.63 11.18 -10.85
N SER A 87 17.34 10.03 -11.46
CA SER A 87 18.33 9.00 -11.77
C SER A 87 19.22 9.35 -12.98
N ARG A 88 19.01 10.49 -13.68
CA ARG A 88 19.90 10.94 -14.75
C ARG A 88 21.18 11.56 -14.17
N GLU A 89 22.30 11.42 -14.86
CA GLU A 89 23.59 11.97 -14.41
C GLU A 89 23.77 13.44 -14.80
N THR A 90 23.26 13.82 -15.97
CA THR A 90 23.53 15.13 -16.57
C THR A 90 22.45 16.14 -16.22
N GLN A 91 22.82 17.26 -15.58
CA GLN A 91 21.86 18.31 -15.21
C GLN A 91 21.15 18.92 -16.42
N ALA A 92 21.84 19.08 -17.55
CA ALA A 92 21.24 19.57 -18.79
C ALA A 92 20.11 18.64 -19.29
N GLU A 93 20.34 17.33 -19.20
CA GLU A 93 19.34 16.31 -19.57
C GLU A 93 18.12 16.40 -18.65
N LYS A 94 18.32 16.49 -17.33
CA LYS A 94 17.23 16.66 -16.36
C LYS A 94 16.34 17.86 -16.69
N SER A 95 16.96 19.02 -16.93
CA SER A 95 16.24 20.25 -17.26
C SER A 95 15.43 20.12 -18.56
N ILE A 96 16.03 19.54 -19.60
CA ILE A 96 15.34 19.33 -20.88
C ILE A 96 14.16 18.37 -20.70
N LEU A 97 14.37 17.22 -20.06
CA LEU A 97 13.33 16.22 -19.86
C LEU A 97 12.18 16.78 -19.04
N SER A 98 12.43 17.49 -17.94
CA SER A 98 11.38 18.08 -17.11
C SER A 98 10.45 18.98 -17.94
N VAL A 99 11.03 19.85 -18.77
CA VAL A 99 10.26 20.75 -19.66
C VAL A 99 9.45 19.95 -20.68
N LEU A 100 10.00 18.87 -21.25
CA LEU A 100 9.29 18.04 -22.22
C LEU A 100 8.12 17.30 -21.56
N PHE A 101 8.32 16.72 -20.39
CA PHE A 101 7.29 16.00 -19.65
C PHE A 101 6.13 16.92 -19.26
N ASP A 102 6.43 18.10 -18.71
CA ASP A 102 5.41 19.09 -18.31
C ASP A 102 4.62 19.62 -19.52
N LYS A 103 5.28 19.80 -20.67
CA LYS A 103 4.65 20.32 -21.87
C LYS A 103 3.73 19.30 -22.55
N TYR A 104 4.16 18.05 -22.63
CA TYR A 104 3.49 17.06 -23.49
C TYR A 104 2.63 16.06 -22.74
N ILE A 105 2.96 15.68 -21.50
CA ILE A 105 2.20 14.62 -20.80
C ILE A 105 0.78 15.03 -20.42
N PRO A 106 0.52 16.21 -19.81
CA PRO A 106 -0.85 16.59 -19.45
C PRO A 106 -1.85 16.54 -20.63
N PRO A 107 -1.58 17.16 -21.79
CA PRO A 107 -2.52 17.12 -22.92
C PRO A 107 -2.66 15.71 -23.53
N LEU A 108 -1.60 14.88 -23.51
CA LEU A 108 -1.67 13.52 -24.03
C LEU A 108 -2.54 12.61 -23.14
N ILE A 109 -2.40 12.72 -21.81
CA ILE A 109 -3.23 11.97 -20.86
C ILE A 109 -4.69 12.40 -20.99
N ASP A 110 -4.97 13.70 -21.08
CA ASP A 110 -6.34 14.19 -21.20
C ASP A 110 -7.00 13.81 -22.53
N ALA A 111 -6.24 13.73 -23.61
CA ALA A 111 -6.74 13.21 -24.89
C ALA A 111 -7.09 11.72 -24.82
N HIS A 112 -6.37 10.92 -24.02
CA HIS A 112 -6.58 9.48 -23.89
C HIS A 112 -7.67 9.10 -22.88
N LYS A 113 -8.09 10.02 -22.01
CA LYS A 113 -9.22 9.82 -21.07
C LYS A 113 -10.61 9.91 -21.73
N ARG A 114 -10.69 10.15 -23.05
CA ARG A 114 -11.95 10.28 -23.81
C ARG A 114 -12.35 8.97 -24.47
#